data_AF-A0A9N9NSA9-F1
#
_entry.id   AF-A0A9N9NSA9-F1
#
_cell.length_a   1.000
_cell.length_b   1.000
_cell.length_c   1.000
_cell.angle_alpha   90.00
_cell.angle_beta   90.00
_cell.angle_gamma   90.00
#
_symmetry.space_group_name_H-M   'P 1'
#
loop_
_entity.id
_entity.type
_entity.pdbx_description
1 polymer ?
#
loop_
_entity_poly.entity_id
_entity_poly.type
_entity_poly.pdbx_seq_one_letter_code
_entity_poly.pdbx_strand_id
1 'polypeptide(L)' 'MYSVPRAGQNGYHHRTEVNKKIYRIGKGDDKSNASTEYDLTVKQITPLGGFPHYGYVNED' A
#
# COMPACT_ATOMS: atom_id res chain seq x y z
N MET A 1 0.55 14.50 39.05
CA MET A 1 -0.64 14.43 38.17
C MET A 1 -0.23 13.72 36.89
N TYR A 2 -0.92 12.65 36.48
CA TYR A 2 -0.51 11.77 35.37
C TYR A 2 -0.96 12.26 33.98
N SER A 3 -1.95 13.15 33.93
CA SER A 3 -2.59 13.61 32.69
C SER A 3 -1.82 14.73 31.95
N VAL A 4 -0.74 15.26 32.53
CA VAL A 4 0.08 16.30 31.89
C VAL A 4 0.98 15.66 30.84
N PRO A 5 1.00 16.15 29.58
CA PRO A 5 1.88 15.61 28.53
C PRO A 5 3.37 15.64 28.92
N ARG A 6 4.12 14.60 28.52
CA ARG A 6 5.56 14.44 28.80
C ARG A 6 6.26 13.91 27.56
N ALA A 7 7.56 14.21 27.43
CA ALA A 7 8.40 13.53 26.46
C ALA A 7 8.44 12.01 26.74
N GLY A 8 8.50 11.22 25.68
CA GLY A 8 8.49 9.77 25.77
C GLY A 8 8.46 9.12 24.38
N GLN A 9 8.19 7.82 24.33
CA GLN A 9 8.10 7.06 23.09
C GLN A 9 6.98 7.59 22.18
N ASN A 10 7.30 7.82 20.91
CA ASN A 10 6.34 8.22 19.88
C ASN A 10 6.48 7.29 18.66
N GLY A 11 5.55 6.35 18.50
CA GLY A 11 5.56 5.35 17.44
C GLY A 11 5.77 3.92 17.95
N TYR A 12 5.66 2.93 17.05
CA TYR A 12 5.69 1.49 17.39
C TYR A 12 4.58 1.07 18.38
N HIS A 13 3.44 1.77 18.34
CA HIS A 13 2.25 1.42 19.11
C HIS A 13 1.32 0.54 18.27
N HIS A 14 0.61 -0.39 18.91
CA HIS A 14 -0.44 -1.14 18.24
C HIS A 14 -1.60 -0.23 17.81
N ARG A 15 -2.11 -0.43 16.59
CA ARG A 15 -3.22 0.32 15.99
C ARG A 15 -4.15 -0.64 15.25
N THR A 16 -5.42 -0.27 15.17
CA THR A 16 -6.43 -0.97 14.36
C THR A 16 -7.15 0.09 13.52
N GLU A 17 -7.09 -0.05 12.20
CA GLU A 17 -7.83 0.80 11.26
C GLU A 17 -9.00 0.02 10.67
N VAL A 18 -10.19 0.64 10.62
CA VAL A 18 -11.43 -0.01 10.19
C VAL A 18 -12.11 0.76 9.05
N ASN A 19 -13.05 0.11 8.36
CA ASN A 19 -13.90 0.69 7.31
C ASN A 19 -13.14 1.23 6.09
N LYS A 20 -12.02 0.61 5.70
CA LYS A 20 -11.33 0.89 4.45
C LYS A 20 -11.97 0.10 3.30
N LYS A 21 -12.33 0.78 2.21
CA LYS A 21 -12.92 0.14 1.04
C LYS A 21 -11.83 -0.41 0.12
N ILE A 22 -12.00 -1.65 -0.33
CA ILE A 22 -11.12 -2.26 -1.34
C ILE A 22 -11.44 -1.66 -2.71
N TYR A 23 -10.45 -1.09 -3.39
CA TYR A 23 -10.60 -0.49 -4.73
C TYR A 23 -10.26 -1.45 -5.86
N ARG A 24 -9.33 -2.38 -5.64
CA ARG A 24 -8.92 -3.40 -6.61
C ARG A 24 -8.38 -4.62 -5.88
N ILE A 25 -8.62 -5.80 -6.44
CA ILE A 25 -7.94 -7.05 -6.08
C ILE A 25 -7.08 -7.40 -7.30
N GLY A 26 -5.76 -7.36 -7.14
CA GLY A 26 -4.81 -7.66 -8.21
C GLY A 26 -4.44 -9.13 -8.23
N LYS A 27 -3.72 -9.56 -9.28
CA LYS A 27 -3.12 -10.88 -9.34
C LYS A 27 -1.67 -10.74 -9.82
N GLY A 28 -0.74 -11.43 -9.18
CA GLY A 28 0.70 -11.30 -9.48
C GLY A 28 1.09 -11.70 -10.90
N ASP A 29 0.38 -12.68 -11.49
CA ASP A 29 0.62 -13.17 -12.85
C ASP A 29 0.02 -12.27 -13.96
N ASP A 30 -0.82 -11.30 -13.59
CA ASP A 30 -1.42 -10.34 -14.52
C ASP A 30 -0.44 -9.20 -14.86
N LYS A 31 0.06 -9.22 -16.10
CA LYS A 31 0.96 -8.18 -16.65
C LYS A 31 0.25 -6.83 -16.88
N SER A 32 -1.07 -6.80 -16.78
CA SER A 32 -1.97 -5.65 -16.91
C SER A 32 -2.67 -5.28 -15.60
N ASN A 33 -2.11 -5.67 -14.44
CA ASN A 33 -2.73 -5.42 -13.14
C ASN A 33 -2.81 -3.92 -12.74
N ALA A 34 -2.29 -3.01 -13.56
CA ALA A 34 -2.50 -1.56 -13.45
C ALA A 34 -3.24 -0.93 -14.65
N SER A 35 -3.73 -1.73 -15.59
CA SER A 35 -4.59 -1.26 -16.69
C SER A 35 -6.03 -1.03 -16.21
N THR A 36 -6.81 -0.26 -16.96
CA THR A 36 -8.25 0.00 -16.70
C THR A 36 -9.05 -0.11 -17.99
N GLU A 37 -10.39 -0.07 -17.92
CA GLU A 37 -11.23 -0.07 -19.12
C GLU A 37 -10.98 1.15 -20.03
N TYR A 38 -10.56 2.26 -19.44
CA TYR A 38 -10.19 3.48 -20.16
C TYR A 38 -8.74 3.43 -20.67
N ASP A 39 -7.85 2.78 -19.93
CA ASP A 39 -6.42 2.70 -20.22
C ASP A 39 -6.00 1.26 -20.46
N LEU A 40 -5.95 0.90 -21.75
CA LEU A 40 -5.65 -0.44 -22.24
C LEU A 40 -4.15 -0.73 -22.32
N THR A 41 -3.28 0.20 -21.89
CA THR A 41 -1.83 -0.03 -21.92
C THR A 41 -1.45 -1.17 -20.97
N VAL A 42 -0.66 -2.13 -21.45
CA VAL A 42 -0.18 -3.25 -20.61
C VAL A 42 0.88 -2.73 -19.66
N LYS A 43 0.55 -2.69 -18.37
CA LYS A 43 1.44 -2.24 -17.30
C LYS A 43 1.11 -2.91 -15.99
N GLN A 44 2.16 -3.09 -15.19
CA GLN A 44 2.05 -3.59 -13.83
C GLN A 44 1.95 -2.43 -12.81
N ILE A 45 1.47 -2.75 -11.62
CA ILE A 45 1.26 -1.83 -10.49
C ILE A 45 2.56 -1.27 -9.94
N THR A 46 3.67 -1.96 -10.16
CA THR A 46 4.99 -1.51 -9.71
C THR A 46 5.41 -0.23 -10.47
N PRO A 47 5.70 0.88 -9.75
CA PRO A 47 6.19 2.11 -10.36
C PRO A 47 7.55 1.93 -11.06
N LEU A 48 7.93 2.92 -11.87
CA LEU A 48 9.28 2.97 -12.43
C LEU A 48 10.31 3.04 -11.30
N GLY A 49 11.23 2.08 -11.27
CA GLY A 49 12.23 1.95 -10.20
C GLY A 49 11.76 1.21 -8.95
N GLY A 50 10.52 0.73 -8.92
CA GLY A 50 9.97 -0.03 -7.78
C GLY A 50 9.41 0.84 -6.65
N PHE A 51 8.79 0.18 -5.68
CA PHE A 51 8.33 0.84 -4.45
C PHE A 51 9.51 1.16 -3.52
N PRO A 52 9.60 2.38 -2.97
CA PRO A 52 10.68 2.77 -2.06
C PRO A 52 10.81 1.80 -0.88
N HIS A 53 12.04 1.34 -0.63
CA HIS A 53 12.37 0.39 0.45
C HIS A 53 11.63 -0.96 0.40
N TYR A 54 11.02 -1.31 -0.74
CA TYR A 54 10.36 -2.60 -0.95
C TYR A 54 10.78 -3.27 -2.26
N GLY A 55 10.62 -2.59 -3.40
CA GLY A 55 10.95 -3.10 -4.73
C GLY A 55 9.73 -3.44 -5.58
N TYR A 56 9.77 -4.58 -6.26
CA TYR A 56 8.74 -5.00 -7.22
C TYR A 56 7.65 -5.84 -6.54
N VAL A 57 6.39 -5.61 -6.92
CA VAL A 57 5.25 -6.42 -6.48
C VAL A 57 5.07 -7.58 -7.46
N ASN A 58 5.29 -8.80 -6.98
CA ASN A 58 5.22 -10.03 -7.79
C ASN A 58 4.06 -10.97 -7.38
N GLU A 59 3.38 -10.67 -6.29
CA GLU A 59 2.27 -11.46 -5.74
C GLU A 59 0.96 -10.65 -5.77
N ASP A 60 -0.16 -11.30 -5.43
CA ASP A 60 -1.51 -10.73 -5.32
C ASP A 60 -1.75 -9.83 -4.09
#